data_AF-A0A6J4CZ52-F1
#
_entry.id   AF-A0A6J4CZ52-F1
#
_cell.length_a   1.000
_cell.length_b   1.000
_cell.length_c   1.000
_cell.angle_alpha   90.00
_cell.angle_beta   90.00
_cell.angle_gamma   90.00
#
_symmetry.space_group_name_H-M   'P 1'
#
loop_
_entity.id
_entity.type
_entity.pdbx_description
1 polymer ?
#
loop_
_entity_poly.entity_id
_entity_poly.type
_entity_poly.pdbx_seq_one_letter_code
_entity_poly.pdbx_strand_id
1 'polypeptide(L)'
;MLESRTAMMCYTNEDGRPLNIVPNLLVIPPSLESAAMQLLKAPTLANGAANICYNLMEYLVCPYLNADRWILLDTTKTIKPIILQTNKLVEFSALDQPTNQNNFMRREFLYGIDSEDNAGYGLWQLAYCNELPNKTKEAK
;
A
#
# COMPACT_ATOMS: atom_id res chain seq x y z
N MET A 1 -0.68 16.52 -1.32
CA MET A 1 -0.34 15.69 -0.13
C MET A 1 -0.87 16.32 1.16
N LEU A 2 -0.41 17.52 1.56
CA LEU A 2 -0.91 18.20 2.76
C LEU A 2 -2.42 18.47 2.70
N GLU A 3 -2.94 18.91 1.55
CA GLU A 3 -4.37 19.11 1.33
C GLU A 3 -5.17 17.81 1.48
N SER A 4 -4.66 16.71 0.93
CA SER A 4 -5.29 15.39 1.05
C SER A 4 -5.27 14.86 2.47
N ARG A 5 -4.22 15.16 3.24
CA ARG A 5 -4.16 14.86 4.68
C ARG A 5 -5.19 15.68 5.45
N THR A 6 -5.32 16.96 5.14
CA THR A 6 -6.37 17.82 5.73
C THR A 6 -7.77 17.30 5.37
N ALA A 7 -8.00 16.88 4.13
CA ALA A 7 -9.28 16.31 3.70
C ALA A 7 -9.66 15.06 4.50
N MET A 8 -8.70 14.14 4.72
CA MET A 8 -8.92 12.96 5.57
C MET A 8 -9.15 13.30 7.05
N MET A 9 -8.44 14.30 7.57
CA MET A 9 -8.58 14.74 8.97
C MET A 9 -9.86 15.53 9.24
N CYS A 10 -10.43 16.16 8.21
CA CYS A 10 -11.63 16.99 8.32
C CYS A 10 -12.93 16.17 8.28
N TYR A 11 -12.87 14.84 8.09
CA TYR A 11 -14.05 14.01 8.20
C TYR A 11 -14.62 14.05 9.62
N THR A 12 -15.87 14.50 9.71
CA THR A 12 -16.66 14.59 10.95
C THR A 12 -17.81 13.59 10.92
N ASN A 13 -18.19 13.11 12.10
CA ASN A 13 -19.45 12.37 12.29
C ASN A 13 -20.64 13.34 12.28
N GLU A 14 -21.86 12.79 12.28
CA GLU A 14 -23.12 13.54 12.35
C GLU A 14 -23.20 14.46 13.59
N ASP A 15 -22.56 14.07 14.69
CA ASP A 15 -22.43 14.88 15.92
C ASP A 15 -21.30 15.93 15.87
N GLY A 16 -20.66 16.16 14.72
CA GLY A 16 -19.57 17.13 14.55
C GLY A 16 -18.23 16.73 15.19
N ARG A 17 -18.12 15.50 15.72
CA ARG A 17 -16.87 14.99 16.28
C ARG A 17 -15.93 14.51 15.16
N PRO A 18 -14.63 14.85 15.20
CA PRO A 18 -13.68 14.37 14.21
C PRO A 18 -13.47 12.86 14.36
N LEU A 19 -13.34 12.17 13.23
CA LEU A 19 -13.08 10.71 13.18
C LEU A 19 -11.66 10.30 13.60
N ASN A 20 -10.83 11.27 14.00
CA ASN A 20 -9.45 11.08 14.46
C ASN A 20 -8.57 10.32 13.45
N ILE A 21 -8.79 10.51 12.14
CA ILE A 21 -8.06 9.82 11.08
C ILE A 21 -6.67 10.46 10.97
N VAL A 22 -5.62 9.63 11.00
CA VAL A 22 -4.22 10.08 10.89
C VAL A 22 -3.54 9.27 9.80
N PRO A 23 -3.51 9.78 8.54
CA PRO A 23 -2.86 9.06 7.46
C PRO A 23 -1.35 8.94 7.71
N ASN A 24 -0.85 7.70 7.62
CA ASN A 24 0.53 7.33 7.96
C ASN A 24 1.24 6.54 6.85
N LEU A 25 0.50 6.03 5.86
CA LEU A 25 1.04 5.20 4.80
C LEU A 25 0.66 5.77 3.42
N LEU A 26 1.64 6.03 2.57
CA LEU A 26 1.45 6.46 1.19
C LEU A 26 1.86 5.34 0.23
N VAL A 27 0.91 4.85 -0.57
CA VAL A 27 1.15 3.86 -1.62
C VAL A 27 1.36 4.57 -2.95
N ILE A 28 2.47 4.23 -3.61
CA ILE A 28 2.99 4.99 -4.76
C ILE A 28 3.44 4.02 -5.86
N PRO A 29 3.26 4.37 -7.15
CA PRO A 29 3.87 3.65 -8.26
C PRO A 29 5.39 3.92 -8.34
N PRO A 30 6.16 3.03 -8.97
CA PRO A 30 7.62 3.19 -9.07
C PRO A 30 8.05 4.50 -9.76
N SER A 31 7.23 5.06 -10.66
CA SER A 31 7.52 6.31 -11.36
C SER A 31 7.63 7.55 -10.46
N LEU A 32 7.00 7.53 -9.28
CA LEU A 32 6.95 8.66 -8.35
C LEU A 32 7.82 8.46 -7.11
N GLU A 33 8.59 7.37 -7.05
CA GLU A 33 9.42 7.01 -5.91
C GLU A 33 10.47 8.09 -5.60
N SER A 34 11.12 8.65 -6.63
CA SER A 34 12.14 9.69 -6.45
C SER A 34 11.56 10.98 -5.83
N ALA A 35 10.37 11.39 -6.27
CA ALA A 35 9.65 12.53 -5.72
C ALA A 35 9.21 12.26 -4.27
N ALA A 36 8.72 11.05 -3.98
CA ALA A 36 8.32 10.64 -2.64
C ALA A 36 9.49 10.58 -1.65
N MET A 37 10.63 10.04 -2.09
CA MET A 37 11.86 9.97 -1.31
C MET A 37 12.35 11.36 -0.94
N GLN A 38 12.32 12.30 -1.89
CA GLN A 38 12.65 13.71 -1.62
C GLN A 38 11.68 14.34 -0.62
N LEU A 39 10.37 14.09 -0.73
CA LEU A 39 9.38 14.70 0.14
C LEU A 39 9.34 14.11 1.56
N LEU A 40 9.61 12.81 1.72
CA LEU A 40 9.43 12.12 3.01
C LEU A 40 10.73 11.81 3.74
N LYS A 41 11.82 11.56 3.00
CA LYS A 41 13.10 11.10 3.56
C LYS A 41 14.21 12.14 3.46
N ALA A 42 14.10 13.19 2.64
CA ALA A 42 15.10 14.25 2.62
C ALA A 42 14.84 15.29 3.74
N PRO A 43 15.81 15.58 4.61
CA PRO A 43 15.64 16.57 5.69
C PRO A 43 15.62 18.01 5.18
N THR A 44 16.24 18.27 4.04
CA THR A 44 16.32 19.58 3.39
C THR A 44 15.78 19.52 1.97
N LEU A 45 15.05 20.56 1.56
CA LEU A 45 14.65 20.74 0.16
C LEU A 45 15.84 21.20 -0.68
N ALA A 46 15.72 21.10 -2.00
CA ALA A 46 16.72 21.57 -2.97
C ALA A 46 17.13 23.05 -2.77
N ASN A 47 16.30 23.84 -2.11
CA ASN A 47 16.53 25.27 -1.83
C ASN A 47 17.19 25.53 -0.47
N GLY A 48 17.62 24.49 0.26
CA GLY A 48 18.18 24.62 1.62
C GLY A 48 17.14 24.88 2.71
N ALA A 49 15.86 24.96 2.38
CA ALA A 49 14.76 25.09 3.33
C ALA A 49 14.46 23.76 4.06
N ALA A 50 14.04 23.85 5.32
CA ALA A 50 13.64 22.69 6.12
C ALA A 50 12.37 22.04 5.54
N ASN A 51 12.39 20.70 5.44
CA ASN A 51 11.26 19.94 4.92
C ASN A 51 10.19 19.73 6.00
N ILE A 52 9.00 20.31 5.79
CA ILE A 52 7.86 20.20 6.71
C ILE A 52 7.28 18.78 6.74
N CYS A 53 7.40 18.02 5.64
CA CYS A 53 6.85 16.66 5.51
C CYS A 53 7.86 15.58 5.90
N TYR A 54 9.03 15.95 6.42
CA TYR A 54 10.07 15.02 6.80
C TYR A 54 9.58 14.04 7.86
N ASN A 55 9.71 12.74 7.58
CA ASN A 55 9.32 11.63 8.46
C ASN A 55 7.84 11.68 8.93
N LEU A 56 6.97 12.35 8.17
CA LEU A 56 5.56 12.48 8.52
C LEU A 56 4.78 11.19 8.27
N MET A 57 5.17 10.43 7.24
CA MET A 57 4.54 9.17 6.85
C MET A 57 5.54 8.23 6.17
N GLU A 58 5.21 6.95 6.19
CA GLU A 58 5.93 5.90 5.46
C GLU A 58 5.39 5.80 4.03
N TYR A 59 6.24 5.41 3.07
CA TYR A 59 5.80 5.12 1.72
C TYR A 59 6.01 3.65 1.38
N LEU A 60 5.08 3.09 0.61
CA LEU A 60 5.14 1.74 0.05
C LEU A 60 5.13 1.84 -1.48
N VAL A 61 6.16 1.29 -2.11
CA VAL A 61 6.23 1.21 -3.57
C VAL A 61 5.47 -0.03 -4.03
N CYS A 62 4.42 0.17 -4.83
CA CYS A 62 3.63 -0.91 -5.40
C CYS A 62 3.78 -0.91 -6.93
N PRO A 63 4.47 -1.91 -7.53
CA PRO A 63 4.65 -1.99 -8.99
C PRO A 63 3.34 -2.15 -9.76
N TYR A 64 2.31 -2.71 -9.13
CA TYR A 64 1.01 -2.98 -9.74
C TYR A 64 0.06 -1.76 -9.73
N LEU A 65 0.48 -0.65 -9.15
CA LEU A 65 -0.29 0.59 -9.15
C LEU A 65 -0.04 1.36 -10.45
N ASN A 66 -1.10 1.89 -11.06
CA ASN A 66 -0.98 2.72 -12.26
C ASN A 66 -0.10 3.96 -11.98
N ALA A 67 0.74 4.31 -12.96
CA ALA A 67 1.79 5.32 -12.83
C ALA A 67 1.30 6.73 -12.41
N ASP A 68 0.03 7.03 -12.67
CA ASP A 68 -0.55 8.36 -12.46
C ASP A 68 -1.31 8.52 -11.14
N ARG A 69 -1.32 7.50 -10.29
CA ARG A 69 -2.16 7.47 -9.07
C ARG A 69 -1.32 7.31 -7.83
N TRP A 70 -1.73 7.91 -6.72
CA TRP A 70 -1.19 7.60 -5.41
C TRP A 70 -2.31 7.52 -4.38
N ILE A 71 -2.10 6.68 -3.37
CA ILE A 71 -3.13 6.34 -2.38
C ILE A 71 -2.58 6.63 -0.99
N LEU A 72 -3.28 7.46 -0.23
CA LEU A 72 -2.97 7.75 1.16
C LEU A 72 -3.88 6.91 2.06
N LEU A 73 -3.29 6.18 3.00
CA LEU A 73 -3.96 5.25 3.90
C LEU A 73 -3.65 5.61 5.36
N ASP A 74 -4.65 5.39 6.22
CA ASP A 74 -4.48 5.34 7.67
C ASP A 74 -4.50 3.88 8.15
N THR A 75 -3.35 3.37 8.60
CA THR A 75 -3.19 2.03 9.18
C THR A 75 -3.04 2.04 10.70
N THR A 76 -3.24 3.19 11.35
CA THR A 76 -3.10 3.34 12.81
C THR A 76 -4.33 2.85 13.59
N LYS A 77 -5.49 2.76 12.92
CA LYS A 77 -6.76 2.35 13.55
C LYS A 77 -6.91 0.84 13.65
N THR A 78 -7.76 0.42 14.59
CA THR A 78 -8.13 -0.99 14.79
C THR A 78 -8.72 -1.62 13.53
N ILE A 79 -9.57 -0.87 12.82
CA ILE A 79 -10.07 -1.25 11.51
C ILE A 79 -9.10 -0.71 10.46
N LYS A 80 -8.50 -1.61 9.68
CA LYS A 80 -7.60 -1.25 8.59
C LYS A 80 -8.39 -0.93 7.32
N PRO A 81 -7.86 -0.10 6.41
CA PRO A 81 -8.49 0.19 5.13
C PRO A 81 -8.58 -1.06 4.23
N ILE A 82 -7.62 -1.97 4.36
CA ILE A 82 -7.62 -3.28 3.70
C ILE A 82 -7.51 -4.35 4.78
N ILE A 83 -8.41 -5.32 4.75
CA ILE A 83 -8.50 -6.42 5.71
C ILE A 83 -8.21 -7.72 4.97
N LEU A 84 -7.14 -8.40 5.36
CA LEU A 84 -6.85 -9.75 4.90
C LEU A 84 -7.44 -10.75 5.89
N GLN A 85 -8.35 -11.58 5.42
CA GLN A 85 -8.88 -12.72 6.15
C GLN A 85 -8.22 -13.99 5.61
N THR A 86 -7.31 -14.56 6.39
CA THR A 86 -6.67 -15.84 6.06
C THR A 86 -7.51 -16.98 6.61
N ASN A 87 -8.07 -17.80 5.73
CA ASN A 87 -8.86 -18.99 6.09
C ASN A 87 -7.96 -20.20 6.31
N LYS A 88 -6.93 -20.34 5.48
CA LYS A 88 -5.90 -21.38 5.60
C LYS A 88 -4.52 -20.74 5.45
N LEU A 89 -3.73 -20.82 6.53
CA LEU A 89 -2.33 -20.37 6.50
C LEU A 89 -1.53 -21.18 5.45
N VAL A 90 -0.46 -20.59 4.95
CA VAL A 90 0.38 -21.20 3.92
C VAL A 90 0.97 -22.53 4.43
N GLU A 91 0.51 -23.63 3.84
CA GLU A 91 1.03 -24.97 4.12
C GLU A 91 1.96 -25.41 2.98
N PHE A 92 3.23 -25.64 3.32
CA PHE A 92 4.21 -26.19 2.40
C PHE A 92 4.14 -27.72 2.43
N SER A 93 3.85 -28.32 1.28
CA SER A 93 3.81 -29.77 1.11
C SER A 93 4.91 -30.22 0.15
N ALA A 94 5.80 -31.08 0.63
CA ALA A 94 6.89 -31.66 -0.16
C ALA A 94 6.68 -33.17 -0.34
N LEU A 95 6.79 -33.64 -1.59
CA LEU A 95 6.78 -35.05 -1.98
C LEU A 95 8.17 -35.50 -2.42
N ASP A 96 9.17 -35.28 -1.56
CA ASP A 96 10.60 -35.51 -1.85
C ASP A 96 11.16 -36.84 -1.33
N GLN A 97 10.32 -37.66 -0.70
CA GLN A 97 10.76 -38.94 -0.14
C GLN A 97 11.30 -39.90 -1.23
N PRO A 98 12.40 -40.63 -0.96
CA PRO A 98 13.02 -41.52 -1.94
C PRO A 98 12.16 -42.76 -2.28
N THR A 99 11.14 -43.04 -1.48
CA THR A 99 10.14 -44.10 -1.69
C THR A 99 9.07 -43.73 -2.71
N ASN A 100 8.99 -42.45 -3.10
CA ASN A 100 7.89 -41.95 -3.90
C ASN A 100 8.05 -42.33 -5.39
N GLN A 101 6.99 -42.85 -6.00
CA GLN A 101 7.07 -43.42 -7.35
C GLN A 101 7.46 -42.40 -8.42
N ASN A 102 7.04 -41.13 -8.26
CA ASN A 102 7.47 -40.05 -9.16
C ASN A 102 8.97 -39.79 -9.10
N ASN A 103 9.55 -39.81 -7.90
CA ASN A 103 10.98 -39.57 -7.70
C ASN A 103 11.80 -40.70 -8.35
N PHE A 104 11.34 -41.95 -8.25
CA PHE A 104 12.02 -43.10 -8.83
C PHE A 104 11.87 -43.20 -10.35
N MET A 105 10.64 -43.08 -10.87
CA MET A 105 10.34 -43.33 -12.29
C MET A 105 10.65 -42.11 -13.18
N ARG A 106 10.42 -40.89 -12.66
CA ARG A 106 10.51 -39.65 -13.44
C ARG A 106 11.66 -38.74 -12.99
N ARG A 107 12.27 -39.00 -11.82
CA ARG A 107 13.35 -38.16 -11.25
C ARG A 107 12.91 -36.71 -11.03
N GLU A 108 11.64 -36.51 -10.67
CA GLU A 108 11.02 -35.21 -10.42
C GLU A 108 10.56 -35.11 -8.97
N PHE A 109 10.97 -34.08 -8.23
CA PHE A 109 10.46 -33.77 -6.89
C PHE A 109 9.29 -32.79 -7.00
N LEU A 110 8.19 -33.08 -6.31
CA LEU A 110 7.00 -32.23 -6.31
C LEU A 110 6.92 -31.42 -5.03
N TYR A 111 6.70 -30.12 -5.20
CA TYR A 111 6.45 -29.17 -4.13
C TYR A 111 5.14 -28.44 -4.41
N GLY A 112 4.28 -28.37 -3.40
CA GLY A 112 3.00 -27.69 -3.45
C GLY A 112 2.89 -26.65 -2.34
N ILE A 113 2.17 -25.58 -2.63
CA ILE A 113 1.76 -24.58 -1.66
C ILE A 113 0.24 -24.55 -1.67
N ASP A 114 -0.37 -24.74 -0.51
CA ASP A 114 -1.81 -24.64 -0.34
C ASP A 114 -2.12 -23.52 0.64
N SER A 115 -2.92 -22.56 0.21
CA SER A 115 -3.30 -21.38 0.99
C SER A 115 -4.64 -20.85 0.51
N GLU A 116 -5.48 -20.44 1.44
CA GLU A 116 -6.79 -19.84 1.15
C GLU A 116 -6.91 -18.52 1.90
N ASP A 117 -6.98 -17.43 1.14
CA ASP A 117 -7.06 -16.07 1.64
C ASP A 117 -8.18 -15.30 0.95
N ASN A 118 -8.79 -14.37 1.69
CA ASN A 118 -9.72 -13.38 1.16
C ASN A 118 -9.27 -11.98 1.55
N ALA A 119 -9.45 -11.00 0.65
CA ALA A 119 -9.15 -9.61 0.91
C ALA A 119 -10.43 -8.78 0.79
N GLY A 120 -10.71 -7.98 1.81
CA GLY A 120 -11.87 -7.09 1.87
C GLY A 120 -11.46 -5.63 2.12
N TYR A 121 -12.40 -4.74 1.81
CA TYR A 121 -12.26 -3.31 2.11
C TYR A 121 -12.83 -3.01 3.50
N GLY A 122 -12.08 -2.21 4.26
CA GLY A 122 -12.57 -1.63 5.51
C GLY A 122 -13.36 -0.35 5.27
N LEU A 123 -13.23 0.59 6.19
CA LEU A 123 -13.87 1.91 6.09
C LEU A 123 -13.24 2.75 4.98
N TRP A 124 -14.09 3.34 4.13
CA TRP A 124 -13.64 4.17 3.01
C TRP A 124 -12.99 5.48 3.47
N GLN A 125 -13.38 6.02 4.64
CA GLN A 125 -12.82 7.26 5.19
C GLN A 125 -11.30 7.15 5.47
N LEU A 126 -10.79 5.93 5.64
CA LEU A 126 -9.38 5.64 5.93
C LEU A 126 -8.48 5.62 4.68
N ALA A 127 -9.05 5.80 3.49
CA ALA A 127 -8.31 5.81 2.23
C ALA A 127 -8.65 7.06 1.41
N TYR A 128 -7.62 7.69 0.86
CA TYR A 128 -7.76 8.78 -0.10
C TYR A 128 -6.93 8.48 -1.34
N CYS A 129 -7.59 8.39 -2.48
CA CYS A 129 -6.91 8.23 -3.76
C CYS A 129 -6.84 9.58 -4.46
N ASN A 130 -5.69 9.92 -5.03
CA ASN A 130 -5.57 11.06 -5.94
C ASN A 130 -4.96 10.62 -7.25
N GLU A 131 -5.46 11.22 -8.33
CA GLU A 131 -4.86 11.11 -9.65
C GLU A 131 -4.03 12.36 -9.90
N LEU A 132 -2.83 12.19 -10.45
CA LEU A 132 -2.07 13.31 -10.98
C LEU A 132 -2.83 13.87 -12.19
N PRO A 133 -2.92 15.20 -12.34
CA PRO A 133 -3.50 15.78 -13.54
C PRO A 133 -2.74 15.24 -14.77
N ASN A 134 -3.48 14.59 -15.67
CA ASN A 134 -2.94 14.00 -16.89
C ASN A 134 -2.02 15.00 -17.59
N LYS A 135 -0.77 14.62 -17.87
CA LYS A 135 0.16 15.39 -18.70
C LYS A 135 -0.27 15.41 -20.17
N THR A 136 -1.52 15.70 -20.51
CA THR A 136 -1.92 16.10 -21.88
C THR A 136 -3.33 16.71 -21.87
N LYS A 137 -3.41 18.05 -21.99
CA LYS A 137 -4.25 18.76 -22.97
C LYS A 137 -3.63 20.13 -23.31
N GLU A 138 -2.33 20.16 -23.60
CA GLU A 138 -1.75 21.25 -24.39
C GLU A 138 -1.50 20.73 -25.80
N ALA A 139 -2.56 20.66 -26.59
CA ALA A 139 -2.51 20.48 -28.04
C ALA A 139 -3.87 20.86 -28.64
N LYS A 140 -4.15 22.16 -28.69
CA LYS A 140 -4.73 22.84 -29.85
C LYS A 140 -4.70 24.35 -29.67
#